data_AF-A0A6I9RC17-F1
#
_entry.id   AF-A0A6I9RC17-F1
#
_cell.length_a   1.000
_cell.length_b   1.000
_cell.length_c   1.000
_cell.angle_alpha   90.00
_cell.angle_beta   90.00
_cell.angle_gamma   90.00
#
_symmetry.space_group_name_H-M   'P 1'
#
loop_
_entity.id
_entity.type
_entity.pdbx_description
1 polymer ?
#
loop_
_entity_poly.entity_id
_entity_poly.type
_entity_poly.pdbx_seq_one_letter_code
_entity_poly.pdbx_strand_id
1 'polypeptide(L)'
;MSPGGAGGGGRTMTWHEEIASLVDDTGTQYPAGVEAPAPAAAPAEGEAGDPRGRIFGEGYYGYEDGVAPVEESLKDQVKGFLVATAEMLQELGRGCRDIVQQSLEGAEDTYVVKKLRGPLAVVSSRLSFLNDYLPEDRDPMHAWPVVICVFLLALIALNVNSGNETSVQQPRQLYIGPPNASRIQLPDGRHTAYQEQGVQAERARFSLIAPHSFLSSRLAGLPGLKASLLDEFGVRFIAYDLPGFGESDPHPSRNLNSSALDMLHLANALGVTDKFWVMGYSAGSIHAWAAVRYIPDRLAGVAMFAPMVNPYDSSMTKEEQGKTWEKWTTKRKLMYVLARRFPSLLPHFYRRSFLSGKQGKLEKWLSLSLGKKDKSLLEEPNFNEFWEKDVAESVRQGDSKPFVEEAVLQVSDWGFNLADLQVQKQHRGKGLLQWLKSMYSPAERQWTGFLGPIHIWQESYFSPQEVRFLFYPQTWGCS
;
A
#
# COMPACT_ATOMS: atom_id res chain seq x y z
N MET A 1 -7.86 -25.73 -77.32
CA MET A 1 -6.43 -25.40 -77.52
C MET A 1 -5.98 -24.55 -76.33
N SER A 2 -4.86 -24.90 -75.70
CA SER A 2 -4.10 -24.05 -74.76
C SER A 2 -3.26 -23.00 -75.57
N PRO A 3 -2.49 -22.04 -75.01
CA PRO A 3 -1.66 -22.03 -73.78
C PRO A 3 -2.03 -20.88 -72.80
N GLY A 4 -1.38 -20.58 -71.65
CA GLY A 4 -0.24 -21.17 -70.92
C GLY A 4 0.79 -20.10 -70.48
N GLY A 5 1.24 -20.05 -69.21
CA GLY A 5 2.40 -19.22 -68.79
C GLY A 5 2.35 -18.56 -67.40
N ALA A 6 3.30 -18.92 -66.53
CA ALA A 6 3.48 -18.60 -65.11
C ALA A 6 3.74 -17.13 -64.69
N GLY A 7 3.61 -16.86 -63.37
CA GLY A 7 4.19 -15.70 -62.66
C GLY A 7 3.71 -15.62 -61.21
N GLY A 8 4.61 -15.58 -60.21
CA GLY A 8 4.24 -15.64 -58.78
C GLY A 8 5.06 -14.72 -57.86
N GLY A 9 4.65 -14.67 -56.58
CA GLY A 9 5.24 -13.85 -55.50
C GLY A 9 4.27 -12.78 -54.98
N GLY A 10 4.16 -12.49 -53.69
CA GLY A 10 4.73 -13.14 -52.50
C GLY A 10 3.97 -12.66 -51.26
N ARG A 11 3.78 -13.52 -50.25
CA ARG A 11 2.94 -13.24 -49.07
C ARG A 11 3.84 -12.91 -47.88
N THR A 12 3.70 -11.71 -47.32
CA THR A 12 4.45 -11.29 -46.12
C THR A 12 3.95 -12.03 -44.88
N MET A 13 4.84 -12.76 -44.22
CA MET A 13 4.56 -13.44 -42.94
C MET A 13 4.55 -12.45 -41.78
N THR A 14 3.87 -12.85 -40.70
CA THR A 14 3.84 -12.12 -39.43
C THR A 14 4.89 -12.65 -38.45
N TRP A 15 5.33 -11.80 -37.51
CA TRP A 15 6.37 -12.13 -36.51
C TRP A 15 6.09 -13.40 -35.67
N HIS A 16 4.83 -13.81 -35.55
CA HIS A 16 4.45 -15.04 -34.85
C HIS A 16 4.70 -16.31 -35.70
N GLU A 17 4.57 -16.21 -37.03
CA GLU A 17 4.82 -17.32 -37.96
C GLU A 17 6.34 -17.57 -38.13
N GLU A 18 7.15 -16.50 -38.06
CA GLU A 18 8.61 -16.58 -38.09
C GLU A 18 9.18 -17.31 -36.86
N ILE A 19 8.67 -17.01 -35.66
CA ILE A 19 9.05 -17.70 -34.42
C ILE A 19 8.60 -19.17 -34.43
N ALA A 20 7.42 -19.49 -34.97
CA ALA A 20 6.97 -20.88 -35.09
C ALA A 20 7.90 -21.71 -35.99
N SER A 21 8.37 -21.13 -37.10
CA SER A 21 9.28 -21.80 -38.05
C SER A 21 10.67 -22.14 -37.47
N LEU A 22 11.09 -21.47 -36.38
CA LEU A 22 12.38 -21.67 -35.74
C LEU A 22 12.40 -22.80 -34.70
N VAL A 23 11.25 -23.42 -34.40
CA VAL A 23 11.12 -24.47 -33.37
C VAL A 23 10.85 -25.86 -33.96
N ASP A 24 10.39 -25.96 -35.20
CA ASP A 24 9.99 -27.23 -35.83
C ASP A 24 11.15 -28.04 -36.47
N ASP A 25 12.39 -27.53 -36.49
CA ASP A 25 13.52 -28.15 -37.23
C ASP A 25 14.66 -28.68 -36.32
N THR A 26 14.31 -29.60 -35.42
CA THR A 26 15.27 -30.56 -34.82
C THR A 26 14.77 -31.99 -34.97
N GLY A 27 15.06 -32.59 -36.12
CA GLY A 27 14.67 -33.96 -36.43
C GLY A 27 15.51 -35.03 -35.70
N THR A 28 14.85 -35.86 -34.89
CA THR A 28 15.33 -37.23 -34.57
C THR A 28 14.15 -38.19 -34.60
N GLN A 29 14.10 -39.03 -35.64
CA GLN A 29 13.07 -40.07 -35.79
C GLN A 29 13.45 -41.31 -34.97
N TYR A 30 12.46 -41.90 -34.29
CA TYR A 30 12.51 -43.28 -33.81
C TYR A 30 11.34 -44.06 -34.43
N PRO A 31 11.56 -45.28 -34.96
CA PRO A 31 10.50 -46.10 -35.53
C PRO A 31 9.68 -46.78 -34.42
N ALA A 32 8.39 -46.99 -34.66
CA ALA A 32 7.47 -47.60 -33.71
C ALA A 32 7.25 -49.10 -33.99
N GLY A 33 7.05 -49.87 -32.91
CA GLY A 33 6.37 -51.18 -32.92
C GLY A 33 7.23 -52.40 -32.58
N VAL A 34 6.92 -53.06 -31.45
CA VAL A 34 6.24 -54.37 -31.37
C VAL A 34 5.95 -54.68 -29.87
N GLU A 35 5.02 -55.61 -29.64
CA GLU A 35 4.24 -55.89 -28.42
C GLU A 35 5.01 -56.42 -27.18
N ALA A 36 4.32 -56.38 -26.03
CA ALA A 36 4.75 -56.97 -24.74
C ALA A 36 4.47 -58.49 -24.67
N PRO A 37 5.04 -59.21 -23.66
CA PRO A 37 4.23 -59.50 -22.46
C PRO A 37 4.99 -59.55 -21.11
N ALA A 38 4.23 -59.55 -20.01
CA ALA A 38 4.67 -59.84 -18.62
C ALA A 38 4.75 -61.38 -18.37
N PRO A 39 5.25 -61.95 -17.23
CA PRO A 39 5.08 -61.56 -15.80
C PRO A 39 6.43 -61.59 -15.00
N ALA A 40 6.60 -61.72 -13.66
CA ALA A 40 5.70 -62.03 -12.52
C ALA A 40 6.21 -61.53 -11.12
N ALA A 41 5.28 -61.51 -10.15
CA ALA A 41 5.37 -61.77 -8.70
C ALA A 41 6.68 -61.59 -7.86
N ALA A 42 6.65 -60.61 -6.92
CA ALA A 42 6.74 -60.74 -5.43
C ALA A 42 7.96 -61.41 -4.72
N PRO A 43 8.21 -61.17 -3.40
CA PRO A 43 7.94 -60.00 -2.53
C PRO A 43 9.09 -59.61 -1.53
N ALA A 44 8.82 -58.55 -0.74
CA ALA A 44 9.19 -58.35 0.70
C ALA A 44 10.65 -58.21 1.21
N GLU A 45 10.84 -57.11 1.98
CA GLU A 45 11.66 -56.91 3.20
C GLU A 45 13.20 -57.09 3.16
N GLY A 46 13.93 -56.17 3.82
CA GLY A 46 15.38 -56.34 4.08
C GLY A 46 16.17 -55.03 4.25
N GLU A 47 16.55 -54.77 5.48
CA GLU A 47 17.41 -53.72 6.08
C GLU A 47 18.59 -53.09 5.29
N ALA A 48 18.85 -51.82 5.68
CA ALA A 48 20.09 -51.05 5.75
C ALA A 48 21.44 -51.63 5.23
N GLY A 49 22.15 -50.82 4.42
CA GLY A 49 23.60 -50.94 4.22
C GLY A 49 24.20 -49.94 3.22
N ASP A 50 24.85 -48.88 3.70
CA ASP A 50 25.95 -48.22 2.97
C ASP A 50 27.22 -49.05 3.23
N PRO A 51 27.98 -49.43 2.18
CA PRO A 51 29.22 -48.70 1.95
C PRO A 51 29.62 -48.55 0.46
N ARG A 52 29.78 -47.29 0.03
CA ARG A 52 30.84 -46.79 -0.89
C ARG A 52 31.27 -47.72 -2.06
N GLY A 53 30.67 -47.51 -3.24
CA GLY A 53 31.18 -48.00 -4.53
C GLY A 53 31.82 -46.88 -5.37
N ARG A 54 33.06 -47.07 -5.85
CA ARG A 54 33.79 -46.12 -6.70
C ARG A 54 33.18 -46.00 -8.10
N ILE A 55 33.30 -44.82 -8.71
CA ILE A 55 33.43 -44.69 -10.18
C ILE A 55 34.76 -43.97 -10.48
N PHE A 56 35.53 -44.55 -11.40
CA PHE A 56 36.79 -44.00 -11.91
C PHE A 56 36.53 -42.91 -12.97
N GLY A 57 37.42 -41.93 -13.02
CA GLY A 57 37.53 -40.97 -14.13
C GLY A 57 38.92 -40.35 -14.11
N GLU A 58 39.81 -40.83 -14.98
CA GLU A 58 41.19 -40.35 -15.05
C GLU A 58 41.26 -38.95 -15.66
N GLY A 59 42.11 -38.09 -15.07
CA GLY A 59 42.36 -36.72 -15.54
C GLY A 59 43.79 -36.31 -15.20
N TYR A 60 44.63 -36.26 -16.22
CA TYR A 60 46.09 -36.13 -16.12
C TYR A 60 46.53 -34.69 -15.75
N TYR A 61 47.32 -34.52 -14.69
CA TYR A 61 48.51 -33.64 -14.61
C TYR A 61 49.20 -33.85 -13.25
N GLY A 62 50.53 -34.00 -13.25
CA GLY A 62 51.32 -34.16 -12.04
C GLY A 62 51.95 -32.86 -11.56
N TYR A 63 52.16 -32.71 -10.25
CA TYR A 63 53.20 -31.86 -9.70
C TYR A 63 53.71 -32.42 -8.35
N GLU A 64 54.83 -31.86 -7.90
CA GLU A 64 55.74 -32.35 -6.87
C GLU A 64 55.22 -32.26 -5.41
N ASP A 65 56.03 -32.81 -4.50
CA ASP A 65 55.85 -32.97 -3.06
C ASP A 65 54.99 -31.94 -2.30
N GLY A 66 54.06 -32.48 -1.50
CA GLY A 66 54.13 -32.27 -0.05
C GLY A 66 53.66 -30.93 0.53
N VAL A 67 52.39 -30.56 0.33
CA VAL A 67 51.68 -29.62 1.23
C VAL A 67 50.33 -30.23 1.64
N ALA A 68 50.05 -30.23 2.95
CA ALA A 68 48.78 -30.73 3.49
C ALA A 68 47.59 -29.83 3.09
N PRO A 69 46.37 -30.37 2.92
CA PRO A 69 45.21 -29.57 2.58
C PRO A 69 44.88 -28.60 3.73
N VAL A 70 45.01 -27.30 3.44
CA VAL A 70 44.50 -26.25 4.32
C VAL A 70 42.99 -26.18 4.12
N GLU A 71 42.21 -26.49 5.15
CA GLU A 71 40.78 -26.14 5.16
C GLU A 71 40.67 -24.62 5.14
N GLU A 72 40.30 -24.06 3.99
CA GLU A 72 40.06 -22.62 3.87
C GLU A 72 38.97 -22.19 4.85
N SER A 73 39.24 -21.13 5.61
CA SER A 73 38.25 -20.61 6.55
C SER A 73 37.02 -20.14 5.78
N LEU A 74 35.84 -20.28 6.38
CA LEU A 74 34.60 -19.67 5.89
C LEU A 74 34.77 -18.15 5.65
N LYS A 75 35.68 -17.52 6.42
CA LYS A 75 36.11 -16.12 6.23
C LYS A 75 36.85 -15.87 4.91
N ASP A 76 37.68 -16.81 4.45
CA ASP A 76 38.45 -16.71 3.21
C ASP A 76 37.56 -17.01 2.00
N GLN A 77 36.60 -17.94 2.12
CA GLN A 77 35.54 -18.14 1.13
C GLN A 77 34.66 -16.89 0.97
N VAL A 78 34.23 -16.26 2.08
CA VAL A 78 33.48 -14.99 2.04
C VAL A 78 34.33 -13.86 1.44
N LYS A 79 35.63 -13.81 1.72
CA LYS A 79 36.55 -12.84 1.11
C LYS A 79 36.69 -13.07 -0.40
N GLY A 80 36.87 -14.32 -0.85
CA GLY A 80 36.94 -14.68 -2.27
C GLY A 80 35.64 -14.32 -3.01
N PHE A 81 34.48 -14.63 -2.41
CA PHE A 81 33.17 -14.25 -2.97
C PHE A 81 33.01 -12.73 -3.09
N LEU A 82 33.44 -11.96 -2.09
CA LEU A 82 33.38 -10.48 -2.14
C LEU A 82 34.33 -9.90 -3.20
N VAL A 83 35.52 -10.46 -3.38
CA VAL A 83 36.46 -10.06 -4.44
C VAL A 83 35.88 -10.35 -5.82
N ALA A 84 35.43 -11.58 -6.07
CA ALA A 84 34.83 -11.96 -7.34
C ALA A 84 33.55 -11.13 -7.66
N THR A 85 32.75 -10.80 -6.63
CA THR A 85 31.58 -9.92 -6.79
C THR A 85 31.99 -8.49 -7.16
N ALA A 86 33.06 -7.96 -6.57
CA ALA A 86 33.58 -6.63 -6.90
C ALA A 86 34.17 -6.59 -8.32
N GLU A 87 34.88 -7.63 -8.74
CA GLU A 87 35.43 -7.78 -10.09
C GLU A 87 34.30 -7.88 -11.13
N MET A 88 33.28 -8.72 -10.90
CA MET A 88 32.07 -8.78 -11.74
C MET A 88 31.35 -7.43 -11.85
N LEU A 89 31.22 -6.68 -10.75
CA LEU A 89 30.61 -5.34 -10.78
C LEU A 89 31.48 -4.34 -11.54
N GLN A 90 32.80 -4.46 -11.49
CA GLN A 90 33.73 -3.63 -12.25
C GLN A 90 33.66 -3.93 -13.76
N GLU A 91 33.59 -5.21 -14.15
CA GLU A 91 33.42 -5.60 -15.55
C GLU A 91 32.04 -5.23 -16.09
N LEU A 92 30.97 -5.41 -15.30
CA LEU A 92 29.63 -4.93 -15.65
C LEU A 92 29.61 -3.40 -15.83
N GLY A 93 30.29 -2.66 -14.94
CA GLY A 93 30.43 -1.21 -15.06
C GLY A 93 31.18 -0.77 -16.32
N ARG A 94 32.21 -1.54 -16.74
CA ARG A 94 32.90 -1.35 -18.04
C ARG A 94 31.97 -1.67 -19.20
N GLY A 95 31.31 -2.82 -19.21
CA GLY A 95 30.36 -3.20 -20.27
C GLY A 95 29.21 -2.19 -20.43
N CYS A 96 28.66 -1.67 -19.33
CA CYS A 96 27.66 -0.60 -19.38
C CYS A 96 28.23 0.72 -19.94
N ARG A 97 29.46 1.10 -19.57
CA ARG A 97 30.15 2.24 -20.16
C ARG A 97 30.34 2.05 -21.67
N ASP A 98 30.82 0.89 -22.09
CA ASP A 98 31.16 0.62 -23.49
C ASP A 98 29.88 0.55 -24.35
N ILE A 99 28.79 -0.02 -23.85
CA ILE A 99 27.46 0.02 -24.50
C ILE A 99 26.95 1.46 -24.62
N VAL A 100 27.07 2.29 -23.58
CA VAL A 100 26.66 3.70 -23.63
C VAL A 100 27.54 4.49 -24.59
N GLN A 101 28.85 4.24 -24.60
CA GLN A 101 29.81 4.89 -25.48
C GLN A 101 29.54 4.50 -26.95
N GLN A 102 29.37 3.23 -27.27
CA GLN A 102 28.95 2.75 -28.60
C GLN A 102 27.56 3.24 -29.02
N SER A 103 26.64 3.44 -28.06
CA SER A 103 25.31 4.01 -28.32
C SER A 103 25.33 5.53 -28.54
N LEU A 104 26.43 6.21 -28.20
CA LEU A 104 26.61 7.65 -28.38
C LEU A 104 27.53 7.96 -29.57
N GLU A 105 28.55 7.14 -29.83
CA GLU A 105 29.46 7.17 -30.98
C GLU A 105 28.73 6.81 -32.29
N GLY A 106 27.88 7.73 -32.75
CA GLY A 106 27.04 7.59 -33.95
C GLY A 106 25.63 8.17 -33.80
N ALA A 107 25.19 8.49 -32.57
CA ALA A 107 23.82 8.96 -32.30
C ALA A 107 23.61 10.47 -32.51
N GLU A 108 24.67 11.26 -32.75
CA GLU A 108 24.57 12.72 -32.89
C GLU A 108 23.65 13.16 -34.05
N ASP A 109 23.50 12.34 -35.09
CA ASP A 109 22.67 12.65 -36.25
C ASP A 109 21.27 12.01 -36.26
N THR A 110 20.97 11.09 -35.34
CA THR A 110 19.71 10.32 -35.35
C THR A 110 18.48 11.19 -35.04
N TYR A 111 17.42 11.06 -35.84
CA TYR A 111 16.16 11.83 -35.70
C TYR A 111 15.55 11.77 -34.29
N VAL A 112 15.70 10.64 -33.60
CA VAL A 112 15.23 10.43 -32.22
C VAL A 112 15.92 11.38 -31.24
N VAL A 113 17.24 11.55 -31.34
CA VAL A 113 18.03 12.46 -30.48
C VAL A 113 17.61 13.91 -30.74
N LYS A 114 17.47 14.32 -32.01
CA LYS A 114 17.01 15.67 -32.39
C LYS A 114 15.61 15.99 -31.84
N LYS A 115 14.69 15.02 -31.80
CA LYS A 115 13.32 15.19 -31.27
C LYS A 115 13.24 15.17 -29.74
N LEU A 116 14.09 14.39 -29.07
CA LEU A 116 14.12 14.29 -27.61
C LEU A 116 14.97 15.39 -26.93
N ARG A 117 15.90 16.04 -27.66
CA ARG A 117 16.82 17.07 -27.11
C ARG A 117 16.13 18.17 -26.30
N GLY A 118 15.00 18.67 -26.79
CA GLY A 118 14.22 19.72 -26.11
C GLY A 118 13.64 19.26 -24.76
N PRO A 119 12.77 18.23 -24.72
CA PRO A 119 12.27 17.66 -23.47
C PRO A 119 13.38 17.21 -22.51
N LEU A 120 14.43 16.57 -23.02
CA LEU A 120 15.54 16.08 -22.20
C LEU A 120 16.34 17.23 -21.57
N ALA A 121 16.56 18.33 -22.29
CA ALA A 121 17.20 19.52 -21.74
C ALA A 121 16.37 20.20 -20.64
N VAL A 122 15.02 20.24 -20.78
CA VAL A 122 14.12 20.77 -19.74
C VAL A 122 14.09 19.86 -18.50
N VAL A 123 14.14 18.54 -18.67
CA VAL A 123 14.22 17.61 -17.54
C VAL A 123 15.59 17.70 -16.87
N SER A 124 16.67 17.76 -17.65
CA SER A 124 18.04 17.94 -17.15
C SER A 124 18.19 19.24 -16.35
N SER A 125 17.67 20.37 -16.84
CA SER A 125 17.72 21.64 -16.11
C SER A 125 16.88 21.68 -14.82
N ARG A 126 15.84 20.84 -14.71
CA ARG A 126 15.05 20.66 -13.48
C ARG A 126 15.67 19.67 -12.50
N LEU A 127 16.54 18.80 -12.96
CA LEU A 127 17.23 17.78 -12.15
C LEU A 127 18.69 18.13 -11.89
N SER A 128 19.20 19.25 -12.41
CA SER A 128 20.60 19.67 -12.24
C SER A 128 21.01 19.90 -10.78
N PHE A 129 20.07 20.21 -9.88
CA PHE A 129 20.31 20.25 -8.43
C PHE A 129 20.77 18.91 -7.85
N LEU A 130 20.53 17.79 -8.55
CA LEU A 130 21.05 16.49 -8.13
C LEU A 130 22.56 16.38 -8.39
N ASN A 131 23.14 17.19 -9.27
CA ASN A 131 24.58 17.20 -9.52
C ASN A 131 25.37 17.61 -8.26
N ASP A 132 24.79 18.41 -7.37
CA ASP A 132 25.36 18.81 -6.08
C ASP A 132 25.55 17.61 -5.12
N TYR A 133 25.01 16.44 -5.46
CA TYR A 133 25.17 15.18 -4.71
C TYR A 133 26.14 14.20 -5.39
N LEU A 134 26.70 14.53 -6.55
CA LEU A 134 27.79 13.78 -7.17
C LEU A 134 29.14 14.19 -6.55
N PRO A 135 30.10 13.27 -6.39
CA PRO A 135 31.47 13.64 -6.04
C PRO A 135 32.06 14.59 -7.08
N GLU A 136 32.80 15.61 -6.63
CA GLU A 136 33.31 16.73 -7.45
C GLU A 136 34.12 16.27 -8.68
N ASP A 137 34.75 15.10 -8.62
CA ASP A 137 35.55 14.50 -9.71
C ASP A 137 34.75 13.77 -10.80
N ARG A 138 33.40 13.85 -10.81
CA ARG A 138 32.55 13.05 -11.72
C ARG A 138 31.68 13.92 -12.63
N ASP A 139 31.97 13.85 -13.94
CA ASP A 139 31.12 14.46 -14.97
C ASP A 139 29.67 13.94 -14.89
N PRO A 140 28.67 14.81 -14.67
CA PRO A 140 27.25 14.44 -14.62
C PRO A 140 26.76 13.71 -15.88
N MET A 141 27.30 14.02 -17.06
CA MET A 141 26.91 13.36 -18.32
C MET A 141 27.25 11.87 -18.34
N HIS A 142 28.26 11.45 -17.59
CA HIS A 142 28.70 10.06 -17.48
C HIS A 142 28.20 9.39 -16.19
N ALA A 143 28.07 10.15 -15.09
CA ALA A 143 27.62 9.61 -13.80
C ALA A 143 26.13 9.24 -13.79
N TRP A 144 25.25 10.12 -14.31
CA TRP A 144 23.80 9.89 -14.25
C TRP A 144 23.32 8.67 -15.05
N PRO A 145 23.78 8.40 -16.29
CA PRO A 145 23.43 7.17 -17.00
C PRO A 145 23.79 5.92 -16.21
N VAL A 146 24.97 5.87 -15.58
CA VAL A 146 25.40 4.72 -14.76
C VAL A 146 24.50 4.58 -13.52
N VAL A 147 24.22 5.65 -12.79
CA VAL A 147 23.31 5.64 -11.63
C VAL A 147 21.90 5.18 -12.01
N ILE A 148 21.38 5.66 -13.14
CA ILE A 148 20.06 5.26 -13.67
C ILE A 148 20.06 3.79 -14.10
N CYS A 149 21.09 3.32 -14.81
CA CYS A 149 21.23 1.91 -15.20
C CYS A 149 21.32 0.99 -13.96
N VAL A 150 22.14 1.32 -12.96
CA VAL A 150 22.24 0.56 -11.71
C VAL A 150 20.91 0.58 -10.95
N PHE A 151 20.21 1.71 -10.91
CA PHE A 151 18.87 1.81 -10.29
C PHE A 151 17.82 0.95 -11.03
N LEU A 152 17.83 0.95 -12.37
CA LEU A 152 16.96 0.11 -13.18
C LEU A 152 17.30 -1.39 -13.03
N LEU A 153 18.58 -1.76 -13.02
CA LEU A 153 19.03 -3.13 -12.76
C LEU A 153 18.67 -3.58 -11.35
N ALA A 154 18.81 -2.73 -10.33
CA ALA A 154 18.37 -3.00 -8.97
C ALA A 154 16.84 -3.17 -8.89
N LEU A 155 16.07 -2.34 -9.61
CA LEU A 155 14.61 -2.52 -9.73
C LEU A 155 14.24 -3.83 -10.43
N ILE A 156 14.94 -4.21 -11.49
CA ILE A 156 14.73 -5.49 -12.18
C ILE A 156 15.08 -6.64 -11.24
N ALA A 157 16.26 -6.63 -10.61
CA ALA A 157 16.69 -7.63 -9.65
C ALA A 157 15.73 -7.77 -8.46
N LEU A 158 15.22 -6.67 -7.90
CA LEU A 158 14.21 -6.71 -6.83
C LEU A 158 12.88 -7.32 -7.30
N ASN A 159 12.49 -7.13 -8.56
CA ASN A 159 11.29 -7.75 -9.13
C ASN A 159 11.51 -9.24 -9.50
N VAL A 160 12.74 -9.64 -9.85
CA VAL A 160 13.09 -11.03 -10.21
C VAL A 160 13.38 -11.88 -8.97
N ASN A 161 14.20 -11.41 -8.02
CA ASN A 161 14.44 -12.07 -6.72
C ASN A 161 13.22 -12.05 -5.79
N SER A 162 12.11 -11.43 -6.19
CA SER A 162 10.80 -11.66 -5.55
C SER A 162 10.23 -13.05 -5.87
N GLY A 163 10.86 -13.82 -6.77
CA GLY A 163 10.52 -15.20 -7.09
C GLY A 163 11.71 -16.15 -7.01
N ASN A 164 12.06 -16.59 -5.80
CA ASN A 164 12.15 -18.03 -5.46
C ASN A 164 12.50 -18.28 -3.98
N GLU A 165 12.21 -19.51 -3.53
CA GLU A 165 12.49 -20.10 -2.21
C GLU A 165 11.51 -19.81 -1.06
N THR A 166 10.25 -20.21 -1.25
CA THR A 166 9.46 -20.84 -0.18
C THR A 166 8.36 -21.70 -0.81
N SER A 167 8.10 -22.89 -0.25
CA SER A 167 7.18 -23.91 -0.78
C SER A 167 5.92 -23.31 -1.41
N VAL A 168 5.77 -23.47 -2.73
CA VAL A 168 4.72 -22.81 -3.53
C VAL A 168 3.39 -23.54 -3.35
N GLN A 169 2.71 -23.25 -2.23
CA GLN A 169 1.26 -23.15 -2.30
C GLN A 169 0.94 -22.09 -3.35
N GLN A 170 0.26 -22.48 -4.43
CA GLN A 170 -0.21 -21.51 -5.42
C GLN A 170 -1.02 -20.44 -4.68
N PRO A 171 -0.74 -19.14 -4.88
CA PRO A 171 -1.45 -18.09 -4.16
C PRO A 171 -2.92 -18.14 -4.55
N ARG A 172 -3.76 -18.56 -3.61
CA ARG A 172 -5.23 -18.61 -3.74
C ARG A 172 -5.72 -17.23 -4.19
N GLN A 173 -6.74 -17.21 -5.04
CA GLN A 173 -7.37 -15.94 -5.44
C GLN A 173 -8.23 -15.40 -4.29
N LEU A 174 -8.31 -14.07 -4.18
CA LEU A 174 -9.29 -13.41 -3.32
C LEU A 174 -10.70 -13.69 -3.86
N TYR A 175 -11.54 -14.31 -3.04
CA TYR A 175 -12.93 -14.58 -3.41
C TYR A 175 -13.78 -13.33 -3.18
N ILE A 176 -14.29 -12.75 -4.27
CA ILE A 176 -15.22 -11.62 -4.24
C ILE A 176 -16.62 -12.18 -4.52
N GLY A 177 -17.48 -12.21 -3.51
CA GLY A 177 -18.87 -12.64 -3.65
C GLY A 177 -19.73 -11.68 -4.49
N PRO A 178 -20.97 -12.05 -4.87
CA PRO A 178 -21.87 -11.13 -5.56
C PRO A 178 -22.17 -9.87 -4.70
N PRO A 179 -22.53 -8.73 -5.33
CA PRO A 179 -22.96 -7.52 -4.62
C PRO A 179 -24.12 -7.83 -3.66
N ASN A 180 -24.04 -7.32 -2.43
CA ASN A 180 -25.03 -7.57 -1.38
C ASN A 180 -25.25 -6.39 -0.41
N ALA A 181 -24.70 -5.21 -0.70
CA ALA A 181 -24.81 -4.06 0.18
C ALA A 181 -26.24 -3.53 0.27
N SER A 182 -26.63 -3.11 1.47
CA SER A 182 -27.62 -2.04 1.61
C SER A 182 -26.99 -0.76 1.03
N ARG A 183 -27.72 -0.08 0.14
CA ARG A 183 -27.26 1.16 -0.51
C ARG A 183 -28.30 2.25 -0.30
N ILE A 184 -27.82 3.46 -0.02
CA ILE A 184 -28.63 4.70 0.00
C ILE A 184 -28.13 5.66 -1.07
N GLN A 185 -29.01 6.48 -1.61
CA GLN A 185 -28.63 7.57 -2.51
C GLN A 185 -28.35 8.85 -1.71
N LEU A 186 -27.19 9.46 -1.95
CA LEU A 186 -26.78 10.75 -1.41
C LEU A 186 -27.40 11.90 -2.21
N PRO A 187 -27.45 13.15 -1.67
CA PRO A 187 -28.05 14.29 -2.36
C PRO A 187 -27.41 14.70 -3.69
N ASP A 188 -26.18 14.26 -3.96
CA ASP A 188 -25.48 14.47 -5.24
C ASP A 188 -25.71 13.34 -6.26
N GLY A 189 -26.55 12.36 -5.93
CA GLY A 189 -26.94 11.25 -6.79
C GLY A 189 -26.07 10.00 -6.67
N ARG A 190 -24.91 10.05 -5.99
CA ARG A 190 -24.09 8.87 -5.70
C ARG A 190 -24.80 7.91 -4.74
N HIS A 191 -24.47 6.63 -4.81
CA HIS A 191 -24.87 5.64 -3.82
C HIS A 191 -23.74 5.36 -2.85
N THR A 192 -24.08 5.29 -1.56
CA THR A 192 -23.18 4.78 -0.51
C THR A 192 -23.67 3.43 -0.03
N ALA A 193 -22.78 2.44 -0.07
CA ALA A 193 -22.97 1.11 0.49
C ALA A 193 -22.64 1.12 1.99
N TYR A 194 -23.47 0.45 2.79
CA TYR A 194 -23.33 0.45 4.25
C TYR A 194 -23.80 -0.87 4.88
N GLN A 195 -23.42 -1.09 6.14
CA GLN A 195 -23.84 -2.21 6.97
C GLN A 195 -24.21 -1.72 8.37
N GLU A 196 -25.30 -2.25 8.92
CA GLU A 196 -25.73 -2.02 10.30
C GLU A 196 -25.45 -3.25 11.18
N GLN A 197 -25.10 -3.02 12.44
CA GLN A 197 -24.87 -4.04 13.46
C GLN A 197 -25.40 -3.57 14.83
N GLY A 198 -25.78 -4.50 15.69
CA GLY A 198 -26.39 -4.20 17.00
C GLY A 198 -27.89 -3.93 16.90
N VAL A 199 -28.41 -3.04 17.74
CA VAL A 199 -29.86 -2.84 17.88
C VAL A 199 -30.48 -2.01 16.74
N GLN A 200 -31.76 -2.27 16.47
CA GLN A 200 -32.58 -1.50 15.52
C GLN A 200 -32.74 -0.04 15.96
N ALA A 201 -33.03 0.84 14.99
CA ALA A 201 -33.12 2.30 15.18
C ALA A 201 -34.04 2.72 16.32
N GLU A 202 -35.20 2.06 16.47
CA GLU A 202 -36.24 2.37 17.45
C GLU A 202 -35.84 1.98 18.89
N ARG A 203 -34.77 1.18 19.03
CA ARG A 203 -34.21 0.71 20.32
C ARG A 203 -32.82 1.29 20.61
N ALA A 204 -32.27 2.05 19.66
CA ALA A 204 -30.92 2.59 19.76
C ALA A 204 -30.84 3.70 20.81
N ARG A 205 -30.05 3.46 21.85
CA ARG A 205 -29.62 4.49 22.83
C ARG A 205 -28.54 5.37 22.23
N PHE A 206 -27.69 4.80 21.38
CA PHE A 206 -26.60 5.50 20.70
C PHE A 206 -26.50 5.02 19.25
N SER A 207 -26.40 5.95 18.32
CA SER A 207 -25.97 5.67 16.95
C SER A 207 -24.47 5.94 16.83
N LEU A 208 -23.71 4.96 16.34
CA LEU A 208 -22.26 5.02 16.10
C LEU A 208 -22.01 4.88 14.60
N ILE A 209 -21.25 5.80 14.00
CA ILE A 209 -20.85 5.73 12.58
C ILE A 209 -19.34 5.55 12.47
N ALA A 210 -18.90 4.56 11.71
CA ALA A 210 -17.49 4.21 11.54
C ALA A 210 -17.06 4.29 10.06
N PRO A 211 -16.23 5.28 9.68
CA PRO A 211 -15.50 5.24 8.42
C PRO A 211 -14.42 4.15 8.50
N HIS A 212 -14.34 3.28 7.48
CA HIS A 212 -13.34 2.22 7.45
C HIS A 212 -11.92 2.75 7.24
N SER A 213 -10.94 1.87 7.43
CA SER A 213 -9.51 2.18 7.25
C SER A 213 -9.04 2.03 5.81
N PHE A 214 -7.76 2.32 5.56
CA PHE A 214 -7.09 1.97 4.32
C PHE A 214 -7.06 0.44 4.15
N LEU A 215 -7.38 -0.06 2.94
CA LEU A 215 -7.50 -1.50 2.62
C LEU A 215 -8.53 -2.21 3.53
N SER A 216 -9.74 -1.66 3.55
CA SER A 216 -10.85 -2.09 4.40
C SER A 216 -12.18 -1.65 3.77
N SER A 217 -13.31 -2.12 4.29
CA SER A 217 -14.66 -1.88 3.75
C SER A 217 -15.70 -1.69 4.87
N ARG A 218 -16.98 -1.52 4.51
CA ARG A 218 -18.12 -1.59 5.45
C ARG A 218 -18.15 -2.87 6.31
N LEU A 219 -17.56 -3.97 5.82
CA LEU A 219 -17.59 -5.28 6.49
C LEU A 219 -16.62 -5.38 7.67
N ALA A 220 -15.64 -4.48 7.77
CA ALA A 220 -14.64 -4.45 8.84
C ALA A 220 -15.26 -4.35 10.24
N GLY A 221 -16.39 -3.64 10.35
CA GLY A 221 -16.97 -3.27 11.64
C GLY A 221 -15.93 -2.70 12.59
N LEU A 222 -15.78 -3.34 13.75
CA LEU A 222 -14.68 -3.11 14.69
C LEU A 222 -14.07 -4.46 15.08
N PRO A 223 -12.83 -4.77 14.66
CA PRO A 223 -12.19 -6.05 14.97
C PRO A 223 -12.20 -6.36 16.47
N GLY A 224 -12.71 -7.53 16.85
CA GLY A 224 -12.83 -7.97 18.24
C GLY A 224 -14.07 -7.47 19.00
N LEU A 225 -14.88 -6.58 18.43
CA LEU A 225 -16.14 -6.17 19.03
C LEU A 225 -17.21 -7.26 18.86
N LYS A 226 -17.77 -7.74 19.98
CA LYS A 226 -18.85 -8.73 19.98
C LYS A 226 -20.19 -8.04 19.74
N ALA A 227 -21.02 -8.59 18.84
CA ALA A 227 -22.38 -8.11 18.58
C ALA A 227 -23.22 -8.00 19.87
N SER A 228 -23.08 -8.96 20.78
CA SER A 228 -23.76 -8.93 22.10
C SER A 228 -23.45 -7.70 22.94
N LEU A 229 -22.28 -7.06 22.76
CA LEU A 229 -21.92 -5.82 23.46
C LEU A 229 -22.64 -4.61 22.83
N LEU A 230 -22.86 -4.61 21.52
CA LEU A 230 -23.70 -3.61 20.87
C LEU A 230 -25.14 -3.73 21.38
N ASP A 231 -25.66 -4.95 21.52
CA ASP A 231 -27.00 -5.22 22.05
C ASP A 231 -27.13 -4.77 23.52
N GLU A 232 -26.21 -5.17 24.39
CA GLU A 232 -26.19 -4.84 25.83
C GLU A 232 -26.19 -3.33 26.07
N PHE A 233 -25.38 -2.57 25.32
CA PHE A 233 -25.27 -1.13 25.47
C PHE A 233 -26.36 -0.36 24.69
N GLY A 234 -27.15 -1.03 23.85
CA GLY A 234 -28.18 -0.42 23.01
C GLY A 234 -27.60 0.42 21.88
N VAL A 235 -26.53 -0.05 21.25
CA VAL A 235 -25.82 0.64 20.17
C VAL A 235 -26.32 0.17 18.80
N ARG A 236 -26.69 1.12 17.94
CA ARG A 236 -26.81 0.94 16.50
C ARG A 236 -25.49 1.35 15.87
N PHE A 237 -24.72 0.37 15.39
CA PHE A 237 -23.42 0.60 14.77
C PHE A 237 -23.55 0.56 13.24
N ILE A 238 -23.02 1.57 12.56
CA ILE A 238 -23.14 1.78 11.12
C ILE A 238 -21.74 1.94 10.53
N ALA A 239 -21.32 1.00 9.68
CA ALA A 239 -20.11 1.13 8.87
C ALA A 239 -20.48 1.33 7.41
N TYR A 240 -19.66 2.06 6.65
CA TYR A 240 -19.94 2.38 5.25
C TYR A 240 -18.69 2.33 4.39
N ASP A 241 -18.87 1.96 3.12
CA ASP A 241 -17.81 1.98 2.12
C ASP A 241 -17.52 3.44 1.74
N LEU A 242 -16.27 3.85 1.90
CA LEU A 242 -15.78 5.14 1.42
C LEU A 242 -15.97 5.25 -0.10
N PRO A 243 -16.06 6.47 -0.68
CA PRO A 243 -16.32 6.62 -2.12
C PRO A 243 -15.32 5.86 -3.01
N GLY A 244 -15.83 4.95 -3.85
CA GLY A 244 -15.03 4.07 -4.72
C GLY A 244 -14.51 2.77 -4.08
N PHE A 245 -14.83 2.51 -2.81
CA PHE A 245 -14.59 1.21 -2.15
C PHE A 245 -15.87 0.37 -2.17
N GLY A 246 -15.72 -0.96 -2.05
CA GLY A 246 -16.84 -1.89 -1.95
C GLY A 246 -17.93 -1.65 -3.02
N GLU A 247 -19.15 -1.36 -2.57
CA GLU A 247 -20.30 -1.10 -3.43
C GLU A 247 -20.73 0.39 -3.47
N SER A 248 -19.87 1.30 -2.98
CA SER A 248 -20.07 2.76 -3.03
C SER A 248 -19.59 3.38 -4.35
N ASP A 249 -20.36 4.32 -4.87
CA ASP A 249 -19.99 5.09 -6.07
C ASP A 249 -18.79 6.02 -5.77
N PRO A 250 -17.86 6.25 -6.73
CA PRO A 250 -16.70 7.13 -6.53
C PRO A 250 -17.09 8.61 -6.47
N HIS A 251 -16.37 9.41 -5.67
CA HIS A 251 -16.56 10.86 -5.57
C HIS A 251 -15.49 11.60 -6.41
N PRO A 252 -15.81 12.28 -7.53
CA PRO A 252 -14.80 12.85 -8.43
C PRO A 252 -13.87 13.91 -7.81
N SER A 253 -14.40 14.74 -6.91
CA SER A 253 -13.70 15.84 -6.22
C SER A 253 -13.52 15.60 -4.70
N ARG A 254 -13.26 14.34 -4.33
CA ARG A 254 -13.18 13.87 -2.93
C ARG A 254 -12.17 14.66 -2.08
N ASN A 255 -12.56 15.01 -0.86
CA ASN A 255 -11.72 15.68 0.13
C ASN A 255 -12.27 15.44 1.56
N LEU A 256 -11.63 15.98 2.60
CA LEU A 256 -12.08 15.79 3.98
C LEU A 256 -13.46 16.42 4.28
N ASN A 257 -13.77 17.59 3.72
CA ASN A 257 -15.10 18.19 3.86
C ASN A 257 -16.18 17.28 3.23
N SER A 258 -15.96 16.81 1.99
CA SER A 258 -16.91 15.88 1.37
C SER A 258 -17.03 14.55 2.14
N SER A 259 -15.96 14.06 2.78
CA SER A 259 -16.01 12.87 3.64
C SER A 259 -16.91 13.09 4.88
N ALA A 260 -16.84 14.26 5.50
CA ALA A 260 -17.73 14.62 6.61
C ALA A 260 -19.19 14.80 6.16
N LEU A 261 -19.41 15.36 4.97
CA LEU A 261 -20.74 15.49 4.38
C LEU A 261 -21.34 14.14 3.98
N ASP A 262 -20.56 13.21 3.43
CA ASP A 262 -21.01 11.84 3.13
C ASP A 262 -21.48 11.13 4.41
N MET A 263 -20.74 11.25 5.51
CA MET A 263 -21.13 10.73 6.82
C MET A 263 -22.42 11.36 7.36
N LEU A 264 -22.60 12.68 7.18
CA LEU A 264 -23.81 13.41 7.55
C LEU A 264 -25.03 12.98 6.71
N HIS A 265 -24.84 12.83 5.40
CA HIS A 265 -25.90 12.41 4.49
C HIS A 265 -26.31 10.96 4.73
N LEU A 266 -25.36 10.07 5.03
CA LEU A 266 -25.59 8.71 5.52
C LEU A 266 -26.42 8.70 6.81
N ALA A 267 -26.02 9.49 7.82
CA ALA A 267 -26.76 9.60 9.07
C ALA A 267 -28.22 10.04 8.85
N ASN A 268 -28.42 11.08 8.04
CA ASN A 268 -29.75 11.62 7.73
C ASN A 268 -30.62 10.60 6.97
N ALA A 269 -30.07 9.92 5.95
CA ALA A 269 -30.80 8.94 5.15
C ALA A 269 -31.21 7.70 5.97
N LEU A 270 -30.44 7.35 7.00
CA LEU A 270 -30.73 6.26 7.94
C LEU A 270 -31.62 6.68 9.12
N GLY A 271 -32.20 7.88 9.09
CA GLY A 271 -33.10 8.38 10.13
C GLY A 271 -32.41 8.76 11.44
N VAL A 272 -31.08 8.93 11.46
CA VAL A 272 -30.35 9.42 12.63
C VAL A 272 -30.52 10.94 12.70
N THR A 273 -31.62 11.37 13.31
CA THR A 273 -32.00 12.79 13.47
C THR A 273 -31.16 13.51 14.52
N ASP A 274 -30.85 12.82 15.61
CA ASP A 274 -30.08 13.36 16.73
C ASP A 274 -28.57 13.40 16.45
N LYS A 275 -27.80 13.70 17.50
CA LYS A 275 -26.34 13.63 17.48
C LYS A 275 -25.86 12.18 17.52
N PHE A 276 -24.85 11.84 16.74
CA PHE A 276 -24.26 10.50 16.68
C PHE A 276 -22.79 10.49 17.10
N TRP A 277 -22.30 9.32 17.50
CA TRP A 277 -20.90 9.10 17.79
C TRP A 277 -20.13 8.72 16.53
N VAL A 278 -18.89 9.20 16.40
CA VAL A 278 -17.98 8.75 15.32
C VAL A 278 -16.90 7.87 15.91
N MET A 279 -16.64 6.72 15.29
CA MET A 279 -15.55 5.84 15.68
C MET A 279 -14.53 5.68 14.55
N GLY A 280 -13.32 6.22 14.75
CA GLY A 280 -12.22 6.13 13.78
C GLY A 280 -11.16 5.13 14.24
N TYR A 281 -10.90 4.10 13.44
CA TYR A 281 -9.73 3.23 13.61
C TYR A 281 -8.64 3.61 12.60
N SER A 282 -7.39 3.73 13.05
CA SER A 282 -6.20 3.90 12.19
C SER A 282 -6.37 5.03 11.16
N ALA A 283 -6.31 4.73 9.86
CA ALA A 283 -6.52 5.72 8.79
C ALA A 283 -7.94 6.32 8.79
N GLY A 284 -8.95 5.56 9.22
CA GLY A 284 -10.33 6.03 9.36
C GLY A 284 -10.47 7.23 10.32
N SER A 285 -9.51 7.44 11.22
CA SER A 285 -9.46 8.61 12.09
C SER A 285 -9.34 9.95 11.33
N ILE A 286 -8.84 9.99 10.09
CA ILE A 286 -8.79 11.24 9.31
C ILE A 286 -10.21 11.73 8.95
N HIS A 287 -11.13 10.79 8.70
CA HIS A 287 -12.54 11.07 8.43
C HIS A 287 -13.28 11.45 9.71
N ALA A 288 -12.84 10.92 10.87
CA ALA A 288 -13.33 11.35 12.17
C ALA A 288 -12.85 12.78 12.55
N TRP A 289 -11.60 13.15 12.26
CA TRP A 289 -11.12 14.53 12.39
C TRP A 289 -11.87 15.49 11.46
N ALA A 290 -12.16 15.06 10.24
CA ALA A 290 -13.00 15.82 9.32
C ALA A 290 -14.43 16.02 9.87
N ALA A 291 -15.03 14.99 10.47
CA ALA A 291 -16.34 15.12 11.11
C ALA A 291 -16.33 16.16 12.25
N VAL A 292 -15.31 16.13 13.12
CA VAL A 292 -15.08 17.15 14.16
C VAL A 292 -14.96 18.55 13.57
N ARG A 293 -14.30 18.70 12.41
CA ARG A 293 -14.08 19.99 11.75
C ARG A 293 -15.34 20.56 11.09
N TYR A 294 -16.11 19.74 10.38
CA TYR A 294 -17.12 20.21 9.42
C TYR A 294 -18.57 19.95 9.86
N ILE A 295 -18.82 18.97 10.74
CA ILE A 295 -20.17 18.67 11.24
C ILE A 295 -20.26 18.58 12.79
N PRO A 296 -19.53 19.40 13.58
CA PRO A 296 -19.44 19.26 15.04
C PRO A 296 -20.80 19.27 15.75
N ASP A 297 -21.77 20.03 15.23
CA ASP A 297 -23.12 20.14 15.80
C ASP A 297 -23.91 18.82 15.74
N ARG A 298 -23.55 17.92 14.82
CA ARG A 298 -24.15 16.58 14.65
C ARG A 298 -23.43 15.48 15.42
N LEU A 299 -22.32 15.79 16.08
CA LEU A 299 -21.57 14.82 16.85
C LEU A 299 -21.96 14.84 18.33
N ALA A 300 -22.19 13.65 18.90
CA ALA A 300 -22.37 13.42 20.32
C ALA A 300 -21.03 13.22 21.03
N GLY A 301 -20.05 12.68 20.32
CA GLY A 301 -18.71 12.37 20.79
C GLY A 301 -17.90 11.66 19.71
N VAL A 302 -16.59 11.55 19.91
CA VAL A 302 -15.68 10.86 18.98
C VAL A 302 -14.77 9.91 19.74
N ALA A 303 -14.63 8.70 19.23
CA ALA A 303 -13.76 7.65 19.74
C ALA A 303 -12.71 7.29 18.68
N MET A 304 -11.42 7.32 19.02
CA MET A 304 -10.35 6.98 18.07
C MET A 304 -9.40 5.93 18.61
N PHE A 305 -9.10 4.91 17.78
CA PHE A 305 -8.25 3.78 18.13
C PHE A 305 -7.04 3.71 17.18
N ALA A 306 -5.83 3.77 17.76
CA ALA A 306 -4.56 3.88 17.05
C ALA A 306 -4.57 4.99 15.96
N PRO A 307 -4.98 6.23 16.28
CA PRO A 307 -5.33 7.24 15.28
C PRO A 307 -4.17 7.62 14.35
N MET A 308 -4.51 7.80 13.07
CA MET A 308 -3.64 8.50 12.12
C MET A 308 -3.70 10.01 12.35
N VAL A 309 -2.52 10.63 12.36
CA VAL A 309 -2.32 12.07 12.16
C VAL A 309 -1.36 12.26 10.99
N ASN A 310 -1.44 13.41 10.31
CA ASN A 310 -0.56 13.69 9.16
C ASN A 310 0.91 13.81 9.64
N PRO A 311 1.84 12.94 9.18
CA PRO A 311 3.25 12.98 9.62
C PRO A 311 4.05 14.16 9.05
N TYR A 312 3.38 15.04 8.29
CA TYR A 312 3.88 16.29 7.75
C TYR A 312 3.03 17.50 8.20
N ASP A 313 2.22 17.37 9.26
CA ASP A 313 1.43 18.47 9.82
C ASP A 313 2.34 19.64 10.22
N SER A 314 1.91 20.86 9.90
CA SER A 314 2.69 22.09 10.09
C SER A 314 2.92 22.44 11.57
N SER A 315 2.07 21.92 12.46
CA SER A 315 2.15 22.12 13.90
C SER A 315 3.14 21.18 14.62
N MET A 316 3.57 20.08 13.97
CA MET A 316 4.52 19.13 14.57
C MET A 316 5.95 19.66 14.55
N THR A 317 6.63 19.60 15.69
CA THR A 317 8.07 19.87 15.78
C THR A 317 8.90 18.84 15.01
N LYS A 318 10.15 19.20 14.65
CA LYS A 318 11.09 18.28 14.00
C LYS A 318 11.35 17.01 14.83
N GLU A 319 11.29 17.09 16.15
CA GLU A 319 11.49 15.95 17.06
C GLU A 319 10.28 15.01 17.06
N GLU A 320 9.06 15.55 17.10
CA GLU A 320 7.83 14.75 17.00
C GLU A 320 7.72 14.06 15.65
N GLN A 321 8.05 14.79 14.56
CA GLN A 321 8.18 14.20 13.24
C GLN A 321 9.23 13.07 13.28
N GLY A 322 10.46 13.32 13.74
CA GLY A 322 11.53 12.33 13.86
C GLY A 322 11.08 11.04 14.56
N LYS A 323 10.54 11.15 15.78
CA LYS A 323 10.00 10.02 16.56
C LYS A 323 8.85 9.28 15.86
N THR A 324 8.07 9.97 15.05
CA THR A 324 7.00 9.36 14.24
C THR A 324 7.57 8.54 13.10
N TRP A 325 8.52 9.10 12.36
CA TRP A 325 9.22 8.43 11.26
C TRP A 325 10.10 7.27 11.75
N GLU A 326 10.73 7.35 12.92
CA GLU A 326 11.57 6.29 13.50
C GLU A 326 10.81 4.98 13.69
N LYS A 327 9.57 5.03 14.18
CA LYS A 327 8.73 3.86 14.43
C LYS A 327 8.23 3.15 13.16
N TRP A 328 8.40 3.74 11.98
CA TRP A 328 7.85 3.20 10.73
C TRP A 328 8.87 2.39 9.94
N THR A 329 8.42 1.31 9.28
CA THR A 329 9.26 0.51 8.38
C THR A 329 9.73 1.35 7.18
N THR A 330 10.94 1.11 6.67
CA THR A 330 11.48 1.83 5.51
C THR A 330 10.53 1.78 4.30
N LYS A 331 9.86 0.65 4.09
CA LYS A 331 8.81 0.48 3.07
C LYS A 331 7.62 1.42 3.31
N ARG A 332 7.10 1.51 4.55
CA ARG A 332 6.04 2.48 4.90
C ARG A 332 6.51 3.91 4.65
N LYS A 333 7.74 4.28 5.05
CA LYS A 333 8.28 5.63 4.80
C LYS A 333 8.29 5.97 3.30
N LEU A 334 8.78 5.05 2.48
CA LEU A 334 8.80 5.19 1.02
C LEU A 334 7.39 5.39 0.44
N MET A 335 6.40 4.60 0.88
CA MET A 335 5.02 4.73 0.39
C MET A 335 4.40 6.10 0.73
N TYR A 336 4.70 6.67 1.90
CA TYR A 336 4.23 8.01 2.28
C TYR A 336 4.95 9.13 1.51
N VAL A 337 6.23 8.96 1.18
CA VAL A 337 6.96 9.88 0.28
C VAL A 337 6.38 9.81 -1.14
N LEU A 338 6.11 8.62 -1.66
CA LEU A 338 5.45 8.43 -2.96
C LEU A 338 4.06 9.06 -2.97
N ALA A 339 3.23 8.85 -1.94
CA ALA A 339 1.92 9.49 -1.84
C ALA A 339 2.00 11.02 -1.87
N ARG A 340 2.98 11.62 -1.17
CA ARG A 340 3.11 13.09 -1.09
C ARG A 340 3.74 13.73 -2.32
N ARG A 341 4.67 13.04 -3.00
CA ARG A 341 5.50 13.63 -4.08
C ARG A 341 5.18 13.07 -5.47
N PHE A 342 4.81 11.81 -5.56
CA PHE A 342 4.67 11.06 -6.82
C PHE A 342 3.45 10.10 -6.80
N PRO A 343 2.23 10.57 -6.47
CA PRO A 343 1.07 9.69 -6.29
C PRO A 343 0.70 8.89 -7.55
N SER A 344 1.09 9.36 -8.75
CA SER A 344 0.96 8.63 -10.01
C SER A 344 1.73 7.30 -10.07
N LEU A 345 2.71 7.08 -9.20
CA LEU A 345 3.46 5.82 -9.11
C LEU A 345 2.75 4.77 -8.23
N LEU A 346 1.88 5.20 -7.30
CA LEU A 346 1.21 4.29 -6.36
C LEU A 346 0.37 3.18 -7.03
N PRO A 347 -0.41 3.41 -8.13
CA PRO A 347 -1.15 2.36 -8.82
C PRO A 347 -0.30 1.16 -9.24
N HIS A 348 0.96 1.36 -9.59
CA HIS A 348 1.88 0.29 -9.95
C HIS A 348 2.16 -0.64 -8.76
N PHE A 349 2.44 -0.07 -7.59
CA PHE A 349 2.69 -0.83 -6.37
C PHE A 349 1.42 -1.54 -5.85
N TYR A 350 0.26 -0.90 -5.95
CA TYR A 350 -1.02 -1.48 -5.51
C TYR A 350 -1.44 -2.66 -6.40
N ARG A 351 -1.34 -2.53 -7.73
CA ARG A 351 -1.60 -3.63 -8.70
C ARG A 351 -0.66 -4.83 -8.54
N ARG A 352 0.59 -4.60 -8.11
CA ARG A 352 1.54 -5.67 -7.79
C ARG A 352 1.40 -6.23 -6.37
N SER A 353 0.48 -5.70 -5.55
CA SER A 353 0.24 -6.15 -4.17
C SER A 353 -1.22 -6.55 -3.93
N PHE A 354 -2.00 -5.76 -3.18
CA PHE A 354 -3.36 -6.14 -2.78
C PHE A 354 -4.38 -6.09 -3.93
N LEU A 355 -4.15 -5.28 -4.97
CA LEU A 355 -4.98 -5.27 -6.19
C LEU A 355 -4.56 -6.36 -7.21
N SER A 356 -3.67 -7.28 -6.84
CA SER A 356 -3.27 -8.39 -7.73
C SER A 356 -4.30 -9.54 -7.81
N GLY A 357 -5.37 -9.47 -7.01
CA GLY A 357 -6.40 -10.52 -6.91
C GLY A 357 -5.93 -11.79 -6.19
N LYS A 358 -4.71 -11.82 -5.66
CA LYS A 358 -4.14 -12.93 -4.89
C LYS A 358 -4.32 -12.70 -3.39
N GLN A 359 -4.54 -13.76 -2.61
CA GLN A 359 -4.45 -13.71 -1.16
C GLN A 359 -3.03 -13.36 -0.71
N GLY A 360 -2.90 -12.70 0.44
CA GLY A 360 -1.63 -12.24 0.96
C GLY A 360 -1.73 -11.80 2.42
N LYS A 361 -0.58 -11.78 3.12
CA LYS A 361 -0.53 -11.44 4.55
C LYS A 361 -0.71 -9.94 4.77
N LEU A 362 -1.59 -9.56 5.71
CA LEU A 362 -1.83 -8.18 6.20
C LEU A 362 -0.53 -7.37 6.36
N GLU A 363 0.44 -7.93 7.08
CA GLU A 363 1.75 -7.30 7.34
C GLU A 363 2.52 -6.91 6.08
N LYS A 364 2.45 -7.72 5.01
CA LYS A 364 3.16 -7.48 3.74
C LYS A 364 2.48 -6.37 2.93
N TRP A 365 1.15 -6.34 2.93
CA TRP A 365 0.37 -5.32 2.23
C TRP A 365 0.44 -3.96 2.91
N LEU A 366 0.13 -3.89 4.21
CA LEU A 366 0.19 -2.64 4.99
C LEU A 366 1.61 -2.24 5.42
N SER A 367 2.62 -3.05 5.10
CA SER A 367 4.04 -2.79 5.40
C SER A 367 4.32 -2.61 6.90
N LEU A 368 3.64 -3.40 7.72
CA LEU A 368 3.70 -3.36 9.18
C LEU A 368 4.85 -4.23 9.71
N SER A 369 5.35 -3.88 10.90
CA SER A 369 6.16 -4.77 11.72
C SER A 369 5.29 -5.25 12.86
N LEU A 370 5.10 -6.56 12.99
CA LEU A 370 4.20 -7.16 13.96
C LEU A 370 4.97 -7.99 15.00
N GLY A 371 4.54 -7.89 16.26
CA GLY A 371 5.01 -8.73 17.34
C GLY A 371 4.57 -10.19 17.17
N LYS A 372 5.22 -11.10 17.90
CA LYS A 372 4.90 -12.54 17.85
C LYS A 372 3.44 -12.83 18.22
N LYS A 373 2.88 -12.07 19.19
CA LYS A 373 1.49 -12.21 19.64
C LYS A 373 0.49 -11.77 18.58
N ASP A 374 0.75 -10.63 17.95
CA ASP A 374 -0.10 -10.08 16.90
C ASP A 374 -0.12 -11.05 15.70
N LYS A 375 1.04 -11.61 15.32
CA LYS A 375 1.11 -12.65 14.28
C LYS A 375 0.25 -13.87 14.61
N SER A 376 0.29 -14.39 15.83
CA SER A 376 -0.57 -15.51 16.23
C SER A 376 -2.07 -15.16 16.18
N LEU A 377 -2.46 -13.92 16.54
CA LEU A 377 -3.85 -13.45 16.44
C LEU A 377 -4.33 -13.39 14.98
N LEU A 378 -3.49 -12.88 14.08
CA LEU A 378 -3.82 -12.79 12.65
C LEU A 378 -3.89 -14.16 11.96
N GLU A 379 -3.20 -15.15 12.50
CA GLU A 379 -3.23 -16.54 12.01
C GLU A 379 -4.39 -17.35 12.61
N GLU A 380 -5.21 -16.77 13.50
CA GLU A 380 -6.46 -17.38 13.94
C GLU A 380 -7.48 -17.47 12.78
N PRO A 381 -8.13 -18.63 12.54
CA PRO A 381 -9.02 -18.80 11.38
C PRO A 381 -10.15 -17.77 11.31
N ASN A 382 -10.77 -17.44 12.45
CA ASN A 382 -11.85 -16.46 12.52
C ASN A 382 -11.39 -15.05 12.12
N PHE A 383 -10.18 -14.65 12.52
CA PHE A 383 -9.63 -13.35 12.13
C PHE A 383 -9.26 -13.36 10.64
N ASN A 384 -8.61 -14.42 10.16
CA ASN A 384 -8.16 -14.48 8.77
C ASN A 384 -9.34 -14.53 7.79
N GLU A 385 -10.41 -15.28 8.07
CA GLU A 385 -11.63 -15.27 7.24
C GLU A 385 -12.29 -13.89 7.21
N PHE A 386 -12.44 -13.25 8.38
CA PHE A 386 -12.96 -11.89 8.49
C PHE A 386 -12.11 -10.89 7.67
N TRP A 387 -10.78 -10.94 7.81
CA TRP A 387 -9.86 -10.05 7.12
C TRP A 387 -9.83 -10.28 5.61
N GLU A 388 -9.80 -11.54 5.16
CA GLU A 388 -9.87 -11.87 3.73
C GLU A 388 -11.15 -11.34 3.08
N LYS A 389 -12.29 -11.44 3.78
CA LYS A 389 -13.57 -10.91 3.33
C LYS A 389 -13.59 -9.37 3.26
N ASP A 390 -13.07 -8.69 4.28
CA ASP A 390 -13.00 -7.23 4.31
C ASP A 390 -12.08 -6.67 3.21
N VAL A 391 -10.93 -7.30 2.99
CA VAL A 391 -10.03 -6.92 1.88
C VAL A 391 -10.67 -7.19 0.53
N ALA A 392 -11.25 -8.37 0.33
CA ALA A 392 -11.91 -8.72 -0.94
C ALA A 392 -13.01 -7.72 -1.30
N GLU A 393 -13.79 -7.28 -0.31
CA GLU A 393 -14.78 -6.21 -0.50
C GLU A 393 -14.11 -4.86 -0.80
N SER A 394 -13.07 -4.47 -0.06
CA SER A 394 -12.35 -3.20 -0.29
C SER A 394 -11.79 -3.08 -1.71
N VAL A 395 -11.34 -4.20 -2.31
CA VAL A 395 -10.75 -4.25 -3.67
C VAL A 395 -11.77 -4.62 -4.75
N ARG A 396 -13.06 -4.80 -4.42
CA ARG A 396 -14.14 -5.25 -5.32
C ARG A 396 -14.15 -4.58 -6.68
N GLN A 397 -13.94 -3.26 -6.71
CA GLN A 397 -14.01 -2.46 -7.94
C GLN A 397 -12.76 -2.58 -8.83
N GLY A 398 -11.66 -3.14 -8.32
CA GLY A 398 -10.38 -3.26 -9.03
C GLY A 398 -9.65 -1.93 -9.31
N ASP A 399 -10.25 -0.78 -8.98
CA ASP A 399 -9.63 0.53 -9.21
C ASP A 399 -8.61 0.87 -8.13
N SER A 400 -7.46 1.35 -8.58
CA SER A 400 -6.40 1.91 -7.74
C SER A 400 -6.68 3.33 -7.25
N LYS A 401 -7.53 4.11 -7.95
CA LYS A 401 -7.72 5.54 -7.68
C LYS A 401 -8.19 5.82 -6.24
N PRO A 402 -9.19 5.12 -5.66
CA PRO A 402 -9.63 5.38 -4.28
C PRO A 402 -8.54 5.13 -3.24
N PHE A 403 -7.66 4.15 -3.48
CA PHE A 403 -6.47 3.88 -2.66
C PHE A 403 -5.36 4.93 -2.82
N VAL A 404 -5.26 5.59 -3.98
CA VAL A 404 -4.36 6.75 -4.14
C VAL A 404 -4.92 7.94 -3.37
N GLU A 405 -6.22 8.20 -3.43
CA GLU A 405 -6.90 9.28 -2.71
C GLU A 405 -6.78 9.10 -1.18
N GLU A 406 -7.30 7.99 -0.63
CA GLU A 406 -6.49 7.07 0.18
C GLU A 406 -5.22 7.61 0.86
N ALA A 407 -4.09 7.26 0.27
CA ALA A 407 -2.77 7.56 0.79
C ALA A 407 -2.41 9.05 0.68
N VAL A 408 -2.93 9.78 -0.30
CA VAL A 408 -2.71 11.22 -0.47
C VAL A 408 -3.33 12.00 0.70
N LEU A 409 -4.56 11.69 1.10
CA LEU A 409 -5.23 12.36 2.24
C LEU A 409 -4.47 12.21 3.56
N GLN A 410 -3.75 11.10 3.76
CA GLN A 410 -2.92 10.88 4.94
C GLN A 410 -1.66 11.75 5.00
N VAL A 411 -1.28 12.40 3.89
CA VAL A 411 -0.03 13.19 3.77
C VAL A 411 -0.22 14.58 3.16
N SER A 412 -1.43 14.93 2.74
CA SER A 412 -1.79 16.24 2.22
C SER A 412 -2.04 17.24 3.34
N ASP A 413 -1.97 18.54 3.06
CA ASP A 413 -2.55 19.55 3.94
C ASP A 413 -4.07 19.29 4.07
N TRP A 414 -4.58 19.30 5.29
CA TRP A 414 -6.00 19.06 5.61
C TRP A 414 -6.84 20.34 5.53
N GLY A 415 -6.21 21.52 5.42
CA GLY A 415 -6.88 22.82 5.47
C GLY A 415 -7.30 23.24 6.88
N PHE A 416 -6.88 22.49 7.90
CA PHE A 416 -6.99 22.78 9.33
C PHE A 416 -5.94 21.97 10.09
N ASN A 417 -5.40 22.52 11.17
CA ASN A 417 -4.55 21.79 12.11
C ASN A 417 -5.41 21.25 13.27
N LEU A 418 -4.92 20.26 14.01
CA LEU A 418 -5.64 19.75 15.19
C LEU A 418 -5.80 20.82 16.30
N ALA A 419 -4.90 21.81 16.34
CA ALA A 419 -5.04 22.99 17.21
C ALA A 419 -6.24 23.88 16.84
N ASP A 420 -6.65 23.91 15.57
CA ASP A 420 -7.78 24.71 15.08
C ASP A 420 -9.14 24.07 15.39
N LEU A 421 -9.15 22.78 15.76
CA LEU A 421 -10.35 22.07 16.25
C LEU A 421 -10.68 22.42 17.70
N GLN A 422 -9.73 23.00 18.44
CA GLN A 422 -9.95 23.45 19.81
C GLN A 422 -10.94 24.61 19.84
N VAL A 423 -11.61 24.74 20.99
CA VAL A 423 -12.64 25.75 21.21
C VAL A 423 -12.04 27.16 21.19
N GLN A 424 -12.06 27.81 20.03
CA GLN A 424 -11.61 29.18 19.90
C GLN A 424 -12.66 30.11 20.53
N LYS A 425 -12.22 30.97 21.45
CA LYS A 425 -12.95 32.19 21.79
C LYS A 425 -12.80 33.13 20.60
N GLN A 426 -13.89 33.55 19.96
CA GLN A 426 -13.80 34.66 19.01
C GLN A 426 -13.20 35.89 19.71
N HIS A 427 -11.97 36.24 19.35
CA HIS A 427 -11.42 37.53 19.74
C HIS A 427 -12.06 38.62 18.88
N ARG A 428 -12.72 39.57 19.55
CA ARG A 428 -13.27 40.81 18.96
C ARG A 428 -12.36 41.35 17.86
N GLY A 429 -12.95 41.70 16.71
CA GLY A 429 -12.27 42.54 15.73
C GLY A 429 -11.91 43.87 16.37
N LYS A 430 -10.67 44.35 16.15
CA LYS A 430 -10.22 45.66 16.64
C LYS A 430 -10.90 46.78 15.84
N GLY A 431 -12.10 47.17 16.25
CA GLY A 431 -12.86 48.25 15.61
C GLY A 431 -13.92 48.86 16.52
N LEU A 432 -13.98 50.20 16.54
CA LEU A 432 -14.91 51.00 17.36
C LEU A 432 -16.39 50.59 17.16
N LEU A 433 -16.74 50.19 15.94
CA LEU A 433 -18.09 49.75 15.57
C LEU A 433 -18.56 48.48 16.30
N GLN A 434 -17.66 47.51 16.54
CA GLN A 434 -17.99 46.29 17.29
C GLN A 434 -18.08 46.56 18.80
N TRP A 435 -17.28 47.50 19.32
CA TRP A 435 -17.39 47.95 20.70
C TRP A 435 -18.76 48.61 20.97
N LEU A 436 -19.19 49.53 20.10
CA LEU A 436 -20.53 50.15 20.17
C LEU A 436 -21.67 49.11 20.12
N LYS A 437 -21.63 48.14 19.19
CA LYS A 437 -22.65 47.07 19.11
C LYS A 437 -22.78 46.26 20.41
N SER A 438 -21.69 46.08 21.16
CA SER A 438 -21.70 45.26 22.38
C SER A 438 -22.30 45.92 23.63
N MET A 439 -22.64 47.22 23.58
CA MET A 439 -23.30 47.91 24.70
C MET A 439 -24.83 47.77 24.68
N TYR A 440 -25.41 47.36 23.53
CA TYR A 440 -26.87 47.37 23.31
C TYR A 440 -27.48 45.97 23.10
N SER A 441 -26.68 44.90 23.18
CA SER A 441 -27.16 43.52 23.06
C SER A 441 -26.42 42.63 24.05
N PRO A 442 -27.11 41.75 24.81
CA PRO A 442 -26.46 40.71 25.60
C PRO A 442 -25.69 39.80 24.64
N ALA A 443 -24.37 39.94 24.61
CA ALA A 443 -23.54 39.15 23.70
C ALA A 443 -23.46 37.70 24.21
N GLU A 444 -24.25 36.82 23.60
CA GLU A 444 -24.03 35.37 23.72
C GLU A 444 -22.59 35.06 23.32
N ARG A 445 -21.88 34.36 24.21
CA ARG A 445 -20.48 33.98 23.99
C ARG A 445 -20.45 32.79 23.03
N GLN A 446 -20.49 33.07 21.72
CA GLN A 446 -20.26 32.04 20.71
C GLN A 446 -18.83 31.51 20.81
N TRP A 447 -18.75 30.26 21.26
CA TRP A 447 -17.57 29.41 21.17
C TRP A 447 -17.60 28.71 19.82
N THR A 448 -16.47 28.69 19.09
CA THR A 448 -16.37 27.97 17.82
C THR A 448 -15.45 26.78 17.98
N GLY A 449 -15.98 25.57 17.79
CA GLY A 449 -15.25 24.30 17.91
C GLY A 449 -16.16 23.17 18.39
N PHE A 450 -15.66 21.93 18.39
CA PHE A 450 -16.38 20.79 18.95
C PHE A 450 -16.28 20.78 20.48
N LEU A 451 -17.42 20.71 21.16
CA LEU A 451 -17.52 20.73 22.63
C LEU A 451 -17.86 19.35 23.24
N GLY A 452 -18.09 18.33 22.42
CA GLY A 452 -18.37 16.99 22.90
C GLY A 452 -17.10 16.23 23.31
N PRO A 453 -17.24 15.08 24.01
CA PRO A 453 -16.13 14.24 24.38
C PRO A 453 -15.36 13.72 23.16
N ILE A 454 -14.03 13.84 23.21
CA ILE A 454 -13.10 13.14 22.32
C ILE A 454 -12.31 12.15 23.17
N HIS A 455 -12.41 10.87 22.86
CA HIS A 455 -11.64 9.81 23.51
C HIS A 455 -10.64 9.23 22.51
N ILE A 456 -9.38 9.11 22.94
CA ILE A 456 -8.28 8.61 22.12
C ILE A 456 -7.61 7.45 22.84
N TRP A 457 -7.49 6.32 22.16
CA TRP A 457 -6.74 5.15 22.60
C TRP A 457 -5.59 4.89 21.62
N GLN A 458 -4.37 4.90 22.14
CA GLN A 458 -3.16 4.58 21.38
C GLN A 458 -2.36 3.53 22.16
N GLU A 459 -2.05 2.41 21.52
CA GLU A 459 -1.11 1.46 22.10
C GLU A 459 0.31 2.00 22.04
N SER A 460 0.79 2.47 23.17
CA SER A 460 2.20 2.40 23.53
C SER A 460 2.34 1.50 24.75
N TYR A 461 3.35 0.63 24.75
CA TYR A 461 3.87 0.09 26.01
C TYR A 461 4.16 1.29 26.92
N PHE A 462 3.56 1.29 28.12
CA PHE A 462 3.26 2.44 29.00
C PHE A 462 1.96 3.21 28.69
N SER A 463 0.96 2.92 29.53
CA SER A 463 -0.27 3.68 29.86
C SER A 463 -1.23 4.01 28.70
N PRO A 464 -2.56 3.89 28.90
CA PRO A 464 -3.47 4.72 28.13
C PRO A 464 -3.09 6.18 28.39
N GLN A 465 -2.70 6.90 27.35
CA GLN A 465 -2.68 8.36 27.41
C GLN A 465 -4.13 8.84 27.36
N GLU A 466 -4.71 9.03 28.54
CA GLU A 466 -5.81 9.98 28.69
C GLU A 466 -5.32 11.34 28.16
N VAL A 467 -5.63 11.65 26.90
CA VAL A 467 -5.56 13.03 26.40
C VAL A 467 -6.72 13.79 27.03
N ARG A 468 -6.59 14.08 28.33
CA ARG A 468 -7.46 15.01 29.05
C ARG A 468 -7.26 16.40 28.47
N PHE A 469 -8.10 16.75 27.49
CA PHE A 469 -8.46 18.15 27.35
C PHE A 469 -9.16 18.57 28.65
N LEU A 470 -8.46 19.39 29.44
CA LEU A 470 -8.83 19.77 30.79
C LEU A 470 -10.18 20.53 30.81
N PHE A 471 -11.26 19.81 31.08
CA PHE A 471 -12.46 20.41 31.64
C PHE A 471 -12.35 20.42 33.16
N TYR A 472 -12.07 21.59 33.72
CA TYR A 472 -12.37 21.86 35.13
C TYR A 472 -13.88 21.69 35.33
N PRO A 473 -14.35 20.81 36.22
CA PRO A 473 -15.75 20.82 36.62
C PRO A 473 -15.99 22.08 37.44
N GLN A 474 -16.76 23.04 36.89
CA GLN A 474 -17.39 24.03 37.76
C GLN A 474 -18.41 23.29 38.62
N THR A 475 -18.14 23.29 39.92
CA THR A 475 -19.01 22.72 40.96
C THR A 475 -20.35 23.43 40.96
N TRP A 476 -21.40 22.74 40.48
CA TRP A 476 -22.75 23.03 40.91
C TRP A 476 -22.90 22.48 42.34
N GLY A 477 -22.89 23.38 43.32
CA GLY A 477 -23.11 23.02 44.71
C GLY A 477 -24.59 22.70 44.95
N CYS A 478 -24.87 21.67 45.75
CA CYS A 478 -26.20 21.44 46.29
C CYS A 478 -26.53 22.53 47.32
N SER A 479 -27.65 23.23 47.12
CA SER A 479 -28.51 23.86 48.14
C SER A 479 -29.86 24.14 47.50
#